data_AF-A0A103XN26-F1
#
_entry.id   AF-A0A103XN26-F1
#
_cell.length_a   1.000
_cell.length_b   1.000
_cell.length_c   1.000
_cell.angle_alpha   90.00
_cell.angle_beta   90.00
_cell.angle_gamma   90.00
#
_symmetry.space_group_name_H-M   'P 1'
#
loop_
_entity.id
_entity.type
_entity.pdbx_description
1 polymer ?
#
loop_
_entity_poly.entity_id
_entity_poly.type
_entity_poly.pdbx_seq_one_letter_code
_entity_poly.pdbx_strand_id
1 'polypeptide(L)'
;MHNSSQLRKEFIKKWIHGLQICCSSKKHMNLMERKKKIKLSADIALASAKNATTSWSKALIADVKIDEENMILINNLSGPESKFVGAHDQRVTCHKRIRSKKILKKSCGVGKRIKRMGSRRSDLATCIAERLVKKRTKVLKRLVPGGESMDEVTIIKEALDYILSLRVQVDVMKNVVNATGVLD
;
A
#
# COMPACT_ATOMS: atom_id res chain seq x y z
N MET A 1 0.90 8.72 -17.84
CA MET A 1 -0.08 7.65 -17.53
C MET A 1 0.44 6.39 -18.18
N HIS A 2 0.65 5.30 -17.44
CA HIS A 2 1.06 4.03 -18.06
C HIS A 2 -0.05 3.53 -18.98
N ASN A 3 0.31 3.09 -20.18
CA ASN A 3 -0.63 2.44 -21.09
C ASN A 3 -1.14 1.16 -20.42
N SER A 4 -2.47 0.99 -20.31
CA SER A 4 -3.08 -0.16 -19.66
C SER A 4 -2.69 -1.47 -20.36
N SER A 5 -2.48 -1.44 -21.68
CA SER A 5 -2.02 -2.62 -22.45
C SER A 5 -0.59 -3.03 -22.07
N GLN A 6 0.30 -2.07 -21.87
CA GLN A 6 1.68 -2.33 -21.44
C GLN A 6 1.70 -2.90 -20.02
N LEU A 7 0.92 -2.30 -19.11
CA LEU A 7 0.80 -2.81 -17.74
C LEU A 7 0.28 -4.25 -17.72
N ARG A 8 -0.74 -4.55 -18.54
CA ARG A 8 -1.28 -5.91 -18.68
C ARG A 8 -0.22 -6.88 -19.19
N LYS A 9 0.54 -6.50 -20.23
CA LYS A 9 1.61 -7.34 -20.80
C LYS A 9 2.71 -7.64 -19.77
N GLU A 10 3.21 -6.60 -19.08
CA GLU A 10 4.23 -6.76 -18.04
C GLU A 10 3.73 -7.59 -16.86
N PHE A 11 2.48 -7.35 -16.43
CA PHE A 11 1.87 -8.11 -15.35
C PHE A 11 1.76 -9.59 -15.70
N ILE A 12 1.23 -9.94 -16.88
CA ILE A 12 1.11 -11.34 -17.32
C ILE A 12 2.48 -12.01 -17.35
N LYS A 13 3.48 -11.36 -17.96
CA LYS A 13 4.84 -11.88 -18.07
C LYS A 13 5.43 -12.19 -16.70
N LYS A 14 5.36 -11.25 -15.76
CA LYS A 14 5.90 -11.41 -14.40
C LYS A 14 5.10 -12.41 -13.58
N TRP A 15 3.78 -12.44 -13.74
CA TRP A 15 2.92 -13.34 -12.98
C TRP A 15 3.07 -14.80 -13.40
N ILE A 16 3.14 -15.10 -14.70
CA ILE A 16 3.45 -16.46 -15.20
C ILE A 16 4.78 -16.94 -14.63
N HIS A 17 5.81 -16.09 -14.67
CA HIS A 17 7.12 -16.42 -14.10
C HIS A 17 7.04 -16.67 -12.58
N GLY A 18 6.30 -15.83 -11.85
CA GLY A 18 6.09 -16.02 -10.41
C GLY A 18 5.35 -17.30 -10.06
N LEU A 19 4.36 -17.69 -10.88
CA LEU A 19 3.62 -18.94 -10.71
C LEU A 19 4.53 -20.15 -10.96
N GLN A 20 5.38 -20.13 -11.98
CA GLN A 20 6.36 -21.19 -12.24
C GLN A 20 7.28 -21.42 -11.03
N ILE A 21 7.80 -20.34 -10.43
CA ILE A 21 8.64 -20.44 -9.22
C ILE A 21 7.83 -21.02 -8.04
N CYS A 22 6.59 -20.59 -7.85
CA CYS A 22 5.72 -21.11 -6.80
C CYS A 22 5.43 -22.61 -6.97
N CYS A 23 5.21 -23.07 -8.20
CA CYS A 23 4.98 -24.48 -8.52
C CYS A 23 6.24 -25.35 -8.33
N SER A 24 7.43 -24.82 -8.61
CA SER A 24 8.70 -25.55 -8.45
C SER A 24 9.20 -25.60 -7.01
N SER A 25 8.74 -24.71 -6.14
CA SER A 25 9.28 -24.52 -4.78
C SER A 25 8.94 -25.64 -3.79
N LYS A 26 7.74 -26.24 -3.84
CA LYS A 26 7.31 -27.30 -2.90
C LYS A 26 6.42 -28.34 -3.59
N LYS A 27 6.81 -29.61 -3.54
CA LYS A 27 6.12 -30.74 -4.21
C LYS A 27 4.74 -31.06 -3.61
N HIS A 28 4.56 -30.84 -2.31
CA HIS A 28 3.27 -30.97 -1.63
C HIS A 28 2.96 -29.68 -0.86
N MET A 29 1.91 -28.99 -1.28
CA MET A 29 1.41 -27.79 -0.62
C MET A 29 -0.06 -27.99 -0.26
N ASN A 30 -0.46 -27.58 0.94
CA ASN A 30 -1.88 -27.57 1.27
C ASN A 30 -2.62 -26.46 0.49
N LEU A 31 -3.95 -26.54 0.43
CA LEU A 31 -4.77 -25.58 -0.31
C LEU A 31 -4.57 -24.13 0.15
N MET A 32 -4.40 -23.93 1.46
CA MET A 32 -4.23 -22.60 2.05
C MET A 32 -2.89 -21.97 1.67
N GLU A 33 -1.82 -22.76 1.65
CA GLU A 33 -0.50 -22.36 1.18
C GLU A 33 -0.50 -22.04 -0.30
N ARG A 34 -1.15 -22.88 -1.13
CA ARG A 34 -1.31 -22.62 -2.56
C ARG A 34 -2.01 -21.28 -2.79
N LYS A 35 -3.12 -21.04 -2.10
CA LYS A 35 -3.85 -19.76 -2.18
C LYS A 35 -2.98 -18.58 -1.76
N LYS A 36 -2.22 -18.71 -0.67
CA LYS A 36 -1.30 -17.66 -0.21
C LYS A 36 -0.19 -17.39 -1.22
N LYS A 37 0.45 -18.42 -1.78
CA LYS A 37 1.51 -18.27 -2.80
C LYS A 37 1.00 -17.65 -4.10
N ILE A 38 -0.19 -18.07 -4.57
CA ILE A 38 -0.81 -17.47 -5.76
C ILE A 38 -1.08 -15.98 -5.53
N LYS A 39 -1.66 -15.61 -4.38
CA LYS A 39 -1.91 -14.22 -4.02
C LYS A 39 -0.60 -13.43 -3.97
N LEU A 40 0.40 -13.94 -3.26
CA LEU A 40 1.68 -13.28 -3.07
C LEU A 40 2.43 -13.10 -4.40
N SER A 41 2.43 -14.12 -5.25
CA SER A 41 2.97 -14.05 -6.61
C SER A 41 2.29 -12.97 -7.44
N ALA A 42 0.96 -12.85 -7.34
CA ALA A 42 0.21 -11.80 -8.03
C ALA A 42 0.55 -10.39 -7.48
N ASP A 43 0.64 -10.23 -6.16
CA ASP A 43 0.95 -8.96 -5.51
C ASP A 43 2.38 -8.48 -5.88
N ILE A 44 3.38 -9.38 -5.88
CA ILE A 44 4.74 -9.07 -6.35
C ILE A 44 4.73 -8.72 -7.85
N ALA A 45 4.09 -9.55 -8.69
CA ALA A 45 4.04 -9.31 -10.12
C ALA A 45 3.40 -7.96 -10.45
N LEU A 46 2.35 -7.57 -9.73
CA LEU A 46 1.68 -6.29 -9.90
C LEU A 46 2.59 -5.12 -9.49
N ALA A 47 3.26 -5.22 -8.34
CA ALA A 47 4.19 -4.20 -7.87
C ALA A 47 5.40 -4.05 -8.81
N SER A 48 5.97 -5.17 -9.25
CA SER A 48 7.09 -5.21 -10.19
C SER A 48 6.69 -4.73 -11.59
N ALA A 49 5.48 -4.96 -12.07
CA ALA A 49 5.00 -4.46 -13.37
C ALA A 49 4.90 -2.93 -13.41
N LYS A 50 4.81 -2.28 -12.24
CA LYS A 50 4.88 -0.83 -12.06
C LYS A 50 6.30 -0.31 -11.82
N ASN A 51 7.31 -1.17 -11.99
CA ASN A 51 8.72 -0.92 -11.69
C ASN A 51 8.93 -0.39 -10.26
N ALA A 52 8.02 -0.73 -9.34
CA ALA A 52 7.99 -0.23 -7.96
C ALA A 52 8.16 1.30 -7.84
N THR A 53 7.65 2.05 -8.83
CA THR A 53 7.80 3.51 -8.86
C THR A 53 6.83 4.21 -7.91
N THR A 54 5.70 3.56 -7.62
CA THR A 54 4.64 4.11 -6.76
C THR A 54 4.87 3.73 -5.31
N SER A 55 4.34 4.54 -4.40
CA SER A 55 4.44 4.29 -2.97
C SER A 55 3.71 3.00 -2.58
N TRP A 56 2.56 2.72 -3.20
CA TRP A 56 1.81 1.48 -2.94
C TRP A 56 2.56 0.22 -3.42
N SER A 57 3.26 0.28 -4.55
CA SER A 57 4.00 -0.88 -5.07
C SER A 57 5.24 -1.19 -4.22
N LYS A 58 5.94 -0.16 -3.73
CA LYS A 58 7.03 -0.32 -2.74
C LYS A 58 6.51 -0.92 -1.44
N ALA A 59 5.36 -0.47 -0.96
CA ALA A 59 4.74 -0.98 0.26
C ALA A 59 4.38 -2.46 0.15
N LEU A 60 3.83 -2.90 -1.00
CA LEU A 60 3.56 -4.33 -1.25
C LEU A 60 4.83 -5.17 -1.22
N ILE A 61 5.91 -4.71 -1.86
CA ILE A 61 7.18 -5.44 -1.84
C ILE A 61 7.74 -5.50 -0.41
N ALA A 62 7.65 -4.39 0.34
CA ALA A 62 8.12 -4.31 1.73
C ALA A 62 7.39 -5.28 2.67
N ASP A 63 6.06 -5.40 2.54
CA ASP A 63 5.24 -6.34 3.34
C ASP A 63 5.64 -7.80 3.09
N VAL A 64 6.10 -8.10 1.87
CA VAL A 64 6.46 -9.45 1.44
C VAL A 64 7.90 -9.84 1.83
N LYS A 65 8.77 -8.87 2.16
CA LYS A 65 10.20 -9.10 2.47
C LYS A 65 10.49 -9.87 3.77
N ILE A 66 9.46 -10.30 4.49
CA ILE A 66 9.58 -10.91 5.82
C ILE A 66 10.04 -12.38 5.76
N ASP A 67 9.95 -13.05 4.60
CA ASP A 67 10.24 -14.47 4.43
C ASP A 67 11.30 -14.71 3.32
N GLU A 68 12.24 -15.62 3.57
CA GLU A 68 13.36 -15.96 2.68
C GLU A 68 12.87 -16.54 1.34
N GLU A 69 11.80 -17.35 1.36
CA GLU A 69 11.18 -17.90 0.13
C GLU A 69 10.63 -16.77 -0.78
N ASN A 70 10.14 -15.70 -0.15
CA ASN A 70 9.58 -14.56 -0.86
C ASN A 70 10.67 -13.64 -1.44
N MET A 71 11.84 -13.56 -0.79
CA MET A 71 13.02 -12.88 -1.33
C MET A 71 13.44 -13.46 -2.68
N ILE A 72 13.44 -14.78 -2.81
CA ILE A 72 13.76 -15.47 -4.07
C ILE A 72 12.77 -15.06 -5.16
N LEU A 73 11.46 -15.02 -4.86
CA LEU A 73 10.45 -14.58 -5.82
C LEU A 73 10.65 -13.13 -6.27
N ILE A 74 10.91 -12.22 -5.33
CA ILE A 74 11.13 -10.79 -5.63
C ILE A 74 12.35 -10.58 -6.52
N ASN A 75 13.47 -11.22 -6.21
CA ASN A 75 14.72 -11.06 -6.96
C ASN A 75 14.57 -11.54 -8.41
N ASN A 76 13.87 -12.66 -8.63
CA ASN A 76 13.62 -13.18 -9.97
C ASN A 76 12.62 -12.33 -10.78
N LEU A 77 11.60 -11.75 -10.13
CA LEU A 77 10.60 -10.93 -10.82
C LEU A 77 11.06 -9.50 -11.11
N SER A 78 12.04 -8.99 -10.37
CA SER A 78 12.49 -7.60 -10.48
C SER A 78 13.71 -7.39 -11.36
N GLY A 79 14.41 -8.47 -11.77
CA GLY A 79 15.59 -8.41 -12.62
C GLY A 79 16.82 -7.75 -11.95
N PRO A 80 18.05 -7.96 -12.48
CA PRO A 80 19.28 -7.47 -11.86
C PRO A 80 19.41 -5.93 -11.81
N GLU A 81 18.61 -5.20 -12.58
CA GLU A 81 18.77 -3.76 -12.79
C GLU A 81 18.00 -2.88 -11.81
N SER A 82 17.18 -3.45 -10.92
CA SER A 82 16.53 -2.68 -9.86
C SER A 82 17.28 -2.86 -8.55
N LYS A 83 18.37 -2.09 -8.37
CA LYS A 83 18.87 -1.80 -7.01
C LYS A 83 17.75 -1.08 -6.28
N PHE A 84 16.90 -1.83 -5.59
CA PHE A 84 16.04 -1.30 -4.55
C PHE A 84 16.94 -0.80 -3.46
N VAL A 85 17.39 0.44 -3.61
CA VAL A 85 17.98 1.18 -2.51
C VAL A 85 16.85 1.27 -1.49
N GLY A 86 16.90 0.38 -0.50
CA GLY A 86 16.08 0.49 0.68
C GLY A 86 16.37 1.86 1.26
N ALA A 87 15.41 2.77 1.13
CA ALA A 87 15.36 3.90 2.02
C ALA A 87 15.35 3.30 3.42
N HIS A 88 16.46 3.54 4.12
CA HIS A 88 16.72 3.10 5.48
C HIS A 88 15.42 3.15 6.29
N ASP A 89 15.02 2.00 6.82
CA ASP A 89 13.90 1.84 7.73
C ASP A 89 14.16 2.75 8.94
N GLN A 90 13.70 4.00 8.89
CA GLN A 90 13.60 4.82 10.09
C GLN A 90 12.41 4.28 10.86
N ARG A 91 12.68 3.18 11.59
CA ARG A 91 11.97 2.89 12.83
C ARG A 91 12.07 4.15 13.69
N VAL A 92 11.04 4.97 13.65
CA VAL A 92 10.82 5.96 14.70
C VAL A 92 10.42 5.17 15.93
N THR A 93 11.42 4.73 16.69
CA THR A 93 11.21 4.30 18.07
C THR A 93 10.72 5.53 18.83
N CYS A 94 9.41 5.69 18.93
CA CYS A 94 8.82 6.69 19.80
C CYS A 94 9.05 6.24 21.25
N HIS A 95 10.19 6.63 21.83
CA HIS A 95 10.41 6.49 23.25
C HIS A 95 9.36 7.34 23.95
N LYS A 96 8.33 6.69 24.51
CA LYS A 96 7.35 7.31 25.39
C LYS A 96 8.14 7.92 26.55
N ARG A 97 8.33 9.25 26.54
CA ARG A 97 8.78 9.96 27.73
C ARG A 97 7.67 9.87 28.76
N ILE A 98 7.82 8.94 29.69
CA ILE A 98 7.08 8.94 30.95
C ILE A 98 7.55 10.19 31.69
N ARG A 99 6.83 11.31 31.52
CA ARG A 99 7.01 12.49 32.36
C ARG A 99 5.99 12.41 33.48
N SER A 100 6.45 12.01 34.66
CA SER A 100 5.73 12.04 35.92
C SER A 100 5.18 13.45 36.17
N LYS A 101 3.88 13.66 35.94
CA LYS A 101 3.19 14.89 36.33
C LYS A 101 2.80 14.78 37.80
N LYS A 102 3.74 15.12 38.68
CA LYS A 102 3.45 15.36 40.10
C LYS A 102 2.76 16.72 40.21
N ILE A 103 1.50 16.64 40.62
CA ILE A 103 0.57 17.64 41.16
C ILE A 103 1.18 19.03 41.44
N LEU A 104 0.60 20.07 40.83
CA LEU A 104 0.27 21.31 41.54
C LEU A 104 -1.08 21.86 41.03
N LYS A 105 -2.09 21.79 41.90
CA LYS A 105 -3.34 22.55 41.83
C LYS A 105 -3.10 23.95 42.45
N LYS A 106 -3.99 24.90 42.09
CA LYS A 106 -4.14 26.31 42.52
C LYS A 106 -3.54 27.32 41.53
N SER A 107 -4.17 28.41 41.14
CA SER A 107 -5.51 28.99 41.36
C SER A 107 -5.59 30.28 40.53
N CYS A 108 -6.80 30.64 40.07
CA CYS A 108 -7.28 32.00 39.72
C CYS A 108 -6.50 32.86 38.70
N GLY A 109 -7.19 33.28 37.64
CA GLY A 109 -6.71 34.32 36.74
C GLY A 109 -7.73 34.71 35.67
N VAL A 110 -8.87 35.25 36.11
CA VAL A 110 -9.72 36.08 35.25
C VAL A 110 -8.85 37.19 34.65
N GLY A 111 -8.83 37.31 33.32
CA GLY A 111 -8.28 38.49 32.63
C GLY A 111 -7.09 38.22 31.71
N LYS A 112 -7.39 37.89 30.45
CA LYS A 112 -6.96 38.65 29.27
C LYS A 112 -7.57 38.03 28.01
N ARG A 113 -8.83 38.43 27.75
CA ARG A 113 -9.34 38.58 26.39
C ARG A 113 -8.39 39.52 25.64
N ILE A 114 -8.23 39.25 24.35
CA ILE A 114 -7.56 40.06 23.32
C ILE A 114 -6.06 39.80 23.18
N LYS A 115 -5.73 38.89 22.25
CA LYS A 115 -4.87 39.24 21.10
C LYS A 115 -5.09 38.26 19.94
N ARG A 116 -5.87 38.74 18.97
CA ARG A 116 -5.93 38.35 17.55
C ARG A 116 -6.43 36.94 17.22
N MET A 117 -7.71 36.70 17.51
CA MET A 117 -8.53 35.78 16.70
C MET A 117 -8.76 36.44 15.33
N GLY A 118 -7.78 36.32 14.44
CA GLY A 118 -8.03 36.28 13.00
C GLY A 118 -8.64 34.93 12.62
N SER A 119 -9.66 34.47 13.36
CA SER A 119 -10.37 33.24 13.03
C SER A 119 -11.39 33.62 11.99
N ARG A 120 -11.06 33.36 10.72
CA ARG A 120 -12.03 33.25 9.64
C ARG A 120 -13.27 32.56 10.22
N ARG A 121 -14.44 33.18 10.09
CA ARG A 121 -15.72 32.49 10.31
C ARG A 121 -15.75 31.36 9.28
N SER A 122 -15.14 30.23 9.62
CA SER A 122 -15.29 29.02 8.85
C SER A 122 -16.77 28.68 8.95
N ASP A 123 -17.46 28.74 7.81
CA ASP A 123 -18.84 28.31 7.71
C ASP A 123 -18.98 26.93 8.38
N LEU A 124 -20.09 26.72 9.11
CA LEU A 124 -20.40 25.43 9.70
C LEU A 124 -20.36 24.34 8.62
N ALA A 125 -20.77 24.66 7.39
CA ALA A 125 -20.64 23.80 6.23
C ALA A 125 -19.18 23.37 5.96
N THR A 126 -18.22 24.32 5.97
CA THR A 126 -16.79 24.03 5.79
C THR A 126 -16.25 23.14 6.90
N CYS A 127 -16.62 23.40 8.15
CA CYS A 127 -16.21 22.57 9.29
C CYS A 127 -16.73 21.12 9.16
N ILE A 128 -17.97 20.95 8.69
CA ILE A 128 -18.57 19.64 8.45
C ILE A 128 -17.86 18.94 7.27
N ALA A 129 -17.63 19.65 6.17
CA ALA A 129 -16.94 19.12 5.00
C ALA A 129 -15.54 18.63 5.35
N GLU A 130 -14.74 19.42 6.07
CA GLU A 130 -13.40 19.02 6.53
C GLU A 130 -13.46 17.74 7.39
N ARG A 131 -14.42 17.64 8.31
CA ARG A 131 -14.58 16.46 9.16
C ARG A 131 -14.90 15.21 8.33
N LEU A 132 -15.76 15.34 7.31
CA LEU A 132 -16.10 14.26 6.41
C LEU A 132 -14.90 13.83 5.56
N VAL A 133 -14.17 14.79 4.98
CA VAL A 133 -12.95 14.53 4.20
C VAL A 133 -11.92 13.81 5.06
N LYS A 134 -11.61 14.30 6.27
CA LYS A 134 -10.67 13.65 7.20
C LYS A 134 -11.06 12.20 7.50
N LYS A 135 -12.35 11.92 7.71
CA LYS A 135 -12.85 10.55 7.94
C LYS A 135 -12.66 9.66 6.70
N ARG A 136 -13.01 10.16 5.51
CA ARG A 136 -12.89 9.41 4.25
C ARG A 136 -11.43 9.17 3.88
N THR A 137 -10.56 10.17 4.03
CA THR A 137 -9.12 10.06 3.82
C THR A 137 -8.51 9.00 4.74
N LYS A 138 -8.91 8.96 6.02
CA LYS A 138 -8.45 7.91 6.95
C LYS A 138 -8.85 6.50 6.49
N VAL A 139 -10.04 6.32 5.95
CA VAL A 139 -10.46 5.02 5.38
C VAL A 139 -9.61 4.70 4.14
N LEU A 140 -9.42 5.67 3.25
CA LEU A 140 -8.64 5.47 2.03
C LEU A 140 -7.18 5.08 2.32
N LYS A 141 -6.56 5.73 3.31
CA LYS A 141 -5.20 5.41 3.78
C LYS A 141 -5.01 3.96 4.23
N ARG A 142 -6.07 3.33 4.75
CA ARG A 142 -6.05 1.92 5.17
C ARG A 142 -6.27 0.95 4.02
N LEU A 143 -6.88 1.40 2.93
CA LEU A 143 -7.20 0.56 1.77
C LEU A 143 -6.05 0.51 0.76
N VAL A 144 -5.30 1.61 0.61
CA VAL A 144 -4.15 1.67 -0.28
C VAL A 144 -2.92 1.15 0.45
N PRO A 145 -2.15 0.19 -0.11
CA PRO A 145 -0.90 -0.28 0.48
C PRO A 145 0.04 0.89 0.79
N GLY A 146 0.56 0.96 2.02
CA GLY A 146 1.41 2.08 2.46
C GLY A 146 0.70 3.42 2.64
N GLY A 147 -0.64 3.47 2.53
CA GLY A 147 -1.38 4.73 2.53
C GLY A 147 -1.30 5.53 3.83
N GLU A 148 -1.07 4.88 4.97
CA GLU A 148 -1.00 5.56 6.27
C GLU A 148 0.14 6.59 6.34
N SER A 149 1.24 6.38 5.62
CA SER A 149 2.37 7.31 5.56
C SER A 149 2.25 8.40 4.47
N MET A 150 1.22 8.36 3.61
CA MET A 150 1.05 9.30 2.51
C MET A 150 0.35 10.60 2.95
N ASP A 151 0.60 11.72 2.26
CA ASP A 151 -0.20 12.94 2.42
C ASP A 151 -1.57 12.83 1.70
N GLU A 152 -2.44 13.82 1.94
CA GLU A 152 -3.83 13.82 1.45
C GLU A 152 -3.96 13.90 -0.08
N VAL A 153 -2.98 14.47 -0.78
CA VAL A 153 -3.01 14.58 -2.25
C VAL A 153 -2.38 13.32 -2.87
N THR A 154 -1.25 12.86 -2.32
CA THR A 154 -0.57 11.65 -2.81
C THR A 154 -1.43 10.41 -2.66
N ILE A 155 -2.19 10.26 -1.56
CA ILE A 155 -3.07 9.09 -1.38
C ILE A 155 -4.14 8.99 -2.47
N ILE A 156 -4.66 10.11 -2.98
CA ILE A 156 -5.65 10.11 -4.05
C ILE A 156 -5.01 9.64 -5.36
N LYS A 157 -3.82 10.17 -5.69
CA LYS A 157 -3.07 9.78 -6.89
C LYS A 157 -2.69 8.30 -6.86
N GLU A 158 -2.20 7.82 -5.72
CA GLU A 158 -1.81 6.43 -5.51
C GLU A 158 -3.04 5.51 -5.54
N ALA A 159 -4.18 5.93 -4.98
CA ALA A 159 -5.43 5.17 -5.05
C ALA A 159 -5.92 5.00 -6.50
N LEU A 160 -5.88 6.05 -7.31
CA LEU A 160 -6.26 5.98 -8.73
C LEU A 160 -5.37 4.98 -9.48
N ASP A 161 -4.06 5.05 -9.27
CA ASP A 161 -3.11 4.14 -9.91
C ASP A 161 -3.30 2.69 -9.43
N TYR A 162 -3.58 2.49 -8.13
CA TYR A 162 -3.82 1.18 -7.56
C TYR A 162 -5.14 0.57 -8.08
N ILE A 163 -6.21 1.34 -8.22
CA ILE A 163 -7.48 0.88 -8.83
C ILE A 163 -7.25 0.39 -10.26
N LEU A 164 -6.51 1.14 -11.08
CA LEU A 164 -6.20 0.73 -12.44
C LEU A 164 -5.40 -0.59 -12.46
N SER A 165 -4.46 -0.73 -11.53
CA SER A 165 -3.63 -1.93 -11.39
C SER A 165 -4.46 -3.15 -10.96
N LEU A 166 -5.36 -2.98 -9.99
CA LEU A 166 -6.29 -4.03 -9.56
C LEU A 166 -7.23 -4.47 -10.68
N ARG A 167 -7.72 -3.54 -11.50
CA ARG A 167 -8.55 -3.89 -12.67
C ARG A 167 -7.79 -4.78 -13.64
N VAL A 168 -6.53 -4.45 -13.94
CA VAL A 168 -5.67 -5.28 -14.81
C VAL A 168 -5.43 -6.65 -14.19
N GLN A 169 -5.09 -6.72 -12.90
CA GLN A 169 -4.89 -7.97 -12.19
C GLN A 169 -6.13 -8.88 -12.29
N VAL A 170 -7.31 -8.35 -11.96
CA VAL A 170 -8.58 -9.09 -11.99
C VAL A 170 -8.95 -9.53 -13.41
N ASP A 171 -8.79 -8.66 -14.40
CA ASP A 171 -9.05 -8.99 -15.81
C ASP A 171 -8.17 -10.17 -16.28
N VAL A 172 -6.87 -10.12 -15.99
CA VAL A 172 -5.95 -11.20 -16.34
C VAL A 172 -6.30 -12.50 -15.63
N MET A 173 -6.58 -12.45 -14.32
CA MET A 173 -6.97 -13.65 -13.56
C MET A 173 -8.25 -14.28 -14.10
N LYS A 174 -9.26 -13.47 -14.45
CA LYS A 174 -10.51 -13.95 -15.06
C LYS A 174 -10.27 -14.60 -16.42
N ASN A 175 -9.45 -13.97 -17.27
CA ASN A 175 -9.13 -14.51 -18.59
C ASN A 175 -8.42 -15.86 -18.50
N VAL A 176 -7.55 -16.06 -17.50
CA VAL A 176 -6.93 -17.37 -17.24
C VAL A 176 -7.99 -18.40 -16.86
N VAL A 177 -8.88 -18.08 -15.91
CA VAL A 177 -9.95 -19.00 -15.49
C VAL A 177 -10.88 -19.37 -16.65
N ASN A 178 -11.27 -18.39 -17.46
CA ASN A 178 -12.12 -18.61 -18.63
C ASN A 178 -11.42 -19.47 -19.69
N ALA A 179 -10.14 -19.25 -19.94
CA ALA A 179 -9.38 -20.08 -20.88
C ALA A 179 -9.22 -21.52 -20.39
N THR A 180 -9.12 -21.74 -19.07
CA THR A 180 -9.04 -23.10 -18.50
C THR A 180 -10.40 -23.78 -18.36
N GLY A 181 -11.50 -23.04 -18.17
CA GLY A 181 -12.85 -23.59 -18.05
C GLY A 181 -13.50 -23.97 -19.39
N VAL A 182 -12.79 -23.77 -20.52
CA VAL A 182 -13.19 -24.25 -21.85
C VAL A 182 -12.60 -25.65 -22.14
N LEU A 183 -11.78 -26.19 -21.23
CA LEU A 183 -11.14 -27.51 -21.36
C LEU A 183 -11.87 -28.64 -20.58
N ASP A 184 -13.01 -28.32 -19.95
CA ASP A 184 -13.95 -29.28 -19.33
C ASP A 184 -15.24 -29.36 -20.18
#